data_AF-A0A7J8QY68-F1
#
_entry.id   AF-A0A7J8QY68-F1
#
_cell.length_a   1.000
_cell.length_b   1.000
_cell.length_c   1.000
_cell.angle_alpha   90.00
_cell.angle_beta   90.00
_cell.angle_gamma   90.00
#
_symmetry.space_group_name_H-M   'P 1'
#
loop_
_entity.id
_entity.type
_entity.pdbx_description
1 polymer ?
#
loop_
_entity_poly.entity_id
_entity_poly.type
_entity_poly.pdbx_seq_one_letter_code
_entity_poly.pdbx_strand_id
1 'polypeptide(L)'
;MASKLLLIAVFVLDLIAFGLAVAAEQRRSTAKIVQDSEVNYNYCVYDSDISTGYGVGAFLFLMVSQALVMAASKCFCCGKGLNPSGSRAWAVILFIVCWLFFLIAEICLLAGSVRNAYHTKYRTIFSEQPPSCETVRKGVFGAGAAFIFLNAIVNKFYYICYSSARDKSFQAYGGETGV
;
A
#
# COMPACT_ATOMS: atom_id res chain seq x y z
N MET A 1 18.74 0.79 19.37
CA MET A 1 17.83 -0.36 19.27
C MET A 1 16.67 0.00 18.36
N ALA A 2 16.04 -0.99 17.72
CA ALA A 2 14.77 -0.78 17.00
C ALA A 2 13.68 -0.33 17.98
N SER A 3 12.92 0.72 17.66
CA SER A 3 11.76 1.10 18.46
C SER A 3 10.65 0.05 18.28
N LYS A 4 10.39 -0.73 19.34
CA LYS A 4 9.30 -1.73 19.35
C LYS A 4 7.94 -1.08 19.15
N LEU A 5 7.73 0.10 19.72
CA LEU A 5 6.49 0.87 19.55
C LEU A 5 6.24 1.21 18.08
N LEU A 6 7.28 1.65 17.36
CA LEU A 6 7.17 1.97 15.93
C LEU A 6 6.84 0.72 15.10
N LEU A 7 7.52 -0.40 15.37
CA LEU A 7 7.23 -1.67 14.69
C LEU A 7 5.79 -2.14 14.91
N ILE A 8 5.26 -2.00 16.13
CA ILE A 8 3.86 -2.34 16.45
C ILE A 8 2.90 -1.41 15.73
N ALA A 9 3.14 -0.09 15.77
CA ALA A 9 2.27 0.88 15.11
C ALA A 9 2.21 0.65 13.58
N VAL A 10 3.38 0.49 12.95
CA VAL A 10 3.51 0.19 11.51
C VAL A 10 2.83 -1.14 11.17
N PHE A 11 2.99 -2.17 12.01
CA PHE A 11 2.31 -3.45 11.81
C PHE A 11 0.79 -3.32 11.82
N VAL A 12 0.23 -2.56 12.78
CA VAL A 12 -1.22 -2.33 12.84
C VAL A 12 -1.71 -1.57 11.61
N LEU A 13 -0.99 -0.53 11.17
CA LEU A 13 -1.34 0.23 9.96
C LEU A 13 -1.28 -0.66 8.70
N ASP A 14 -0.24 -1.48 8.55
CA ASP A 14 -0.11 -2.41 7.43
C ASP A 14 -1.24 -3.45 7.41
N LEU A 15 -1.65 -3.97 8.58
CA LEU A 15 -2.76 -4.91 8.71
C LEU A 15 -4.09 -4.27 8.31
N ILE A 16 -4.33 -3.02 8.73
CA ILE A 16 -5.53 -2.27 8.34
C ILE A 16 -5.51 -2.03 6.83
N ALA A 17 -4.38 -1.57 6.27
CA ALA A 17 -4.25 -1.35 4.82
C ALA A 17 -4.51 -2.65 4.02
N PHE A 18 -3.93 -3.77 4.46
CA PHE A 18 -4.15 -5.07 3.85
C PHE A 18 -5.61 -5.50 3.93
N GLY A 19 -6.24 -5.39 5.11
CA GLY A 19 -7.64 -5.74 5.32
C GLY A 19 -8.58 -4.89 4.45
N LEU A 20 -8.31 -3.59 4.34
CA LEU A 20 -9.06 -2.67 3.47
C LEU A 20 -8.88 -3.02 1.98
N ALA A 21 -7.67 -3.38 1.55
CA ALA A 21 -7.42 -3.80 0.17
C ALA A 21 -8.14 -5.13 -0.17
N VAL A 22 -8.14 -6.09 0.74
CA VAL A 22 -8.88 -7.35 0.59
C VAL A 22 -10.40 -7.09 0.59
N ALA A 23 -10.88 -6.24 1.50
CA ALA A 23 -12.28 -5.83 1.53
C ALA A 23 -12.69 -5.13 0.23
N ALA A 24 -11.82 -4.29 -0.34
CA ALA A 24 -12.05 -3.64 -1.64
C ALA A 24 -12.18 -4.66 -2.79
N GLU A 25 -11.36 -5.71 -2.81
CA GLU A 25 -11.46 -6.79 -3.81
C GLU A 25 -12.71 -7.66 -3.59
N GLN A 26 -13.06 -7.98 -2.33
CA GLN A 26 -14.26 -8.78 -2.02
C GLN A 26 -15.57 -8.02 -2.29
N ARG A 27 -15.62 -6.73 -1.96
CA ARG A 27 -16.78 -5.85 -2.15
C ARG A 27 -16.77 -5.13 -3.50
N ARG A 28 -16.01 -5.65 -4.47
CA ARG A 28 -15.94 -5.11 -5.82
C ARG A 28 -17.35 -4.82 -6.36
N SER A 29 -17.54 -3.65 -6.98
CA SER A 29 -18.78 -3.34 -7.68
C SER A 29 -19.03 -4.42 -8.74
N THR A 30 -20.06 -5.25 -8.49
CA THR A 30 -20.55 -6.21 -9.47
C THR A 30 -21.71 -5.53 -10.18
N ALA A 31 -21.61 -5.39 -11.50
CA ALA A 31 -22.72 -4.89 -12.28
C ALA A 31 -23.84 -5.92 -12.24
N LYS A 32 -25.01 -5.56 -11.69
CA LYS A 32 -26.21 -6.37 -11.81
C LYS A 32 -27.00 -5.86 -13.01
N ILE A 33 -27.32 -6.77 -13.92
CA ILE A 33 -28.23 -6.47 -15.03
C ILE A 33 -29.64 -6.56 -14.45
N VAL A 34 -30.34 -5.44 -14.37
CA VAL A 34 -31.77 -5.41 -14.01
C VAL A 34 -32.55 -5.24 -15.31
N GLN A 35 -33.52 -6.11 -15.54
CA GLN A 35 -34.45 -5.98 -16.66
C GLN A 35 -35.60 -5.08 -16.20
N ASP A 36 -35.85 -4.00 -16.96
CA ASP A 36 -37.03 -3.18 -16.71
C ASP A 36 -38.27 -3.89 -17.25
N SER A 37 -39.33 -3.98 -16.43
CA SER A 37 -40.55 -4.71 -16.77
C SER A 37 -41.42 -3.99 -17.81
N GLU A 38 -41.16 -2.71 -18.09
CA GLU A 38 -42.03 -1.90 -18.95
C GLU A 38 -41.50 -1.64 -20.36
N VAL A 39 -40.18 -1.74 -20.63
CA VAL A 39 -39.62 -1.21 -21.89
C VAL A 39 -38.51 -2.07 -22.54
N ASN A 40 -38.31 -3.33 -22.13
CA ASN A 40 -37.39 -4.28 -22.81
C ASN A 40 -35.93 -3.78 -22.97
N TYR A 41 -35.44 -2.88 -22.10
CA TYR A 41 -34.02 -2.56 -22.04
C TYR A 41 -33.38 -3.15 -20.77
N ASN A 42 -32.18 -3.68 -20.95
CA ASN A 42 -31.33 -4.15 -19.86
C ASN A 42 -30.44 -2.97 -19.42
N TYR A 43 -30.54 -2.55 -18.16
CA TYR A 43 -29.63 -1.53 -17.62
C TYR A 43 -28.70 -2.15 -16.56
N CYS A 44 -27.43 -1.72 -16.56
CA CYS A 44 -26.46 -2.17 -15.56
C CYS A 44 -26.61 -1.27 -14.32
N VAL A 45 -27.03 -1.84 -13.19
CA VAL A 45 -26.93 -1.19 -11.88
C VAL A 45 -25.57 -1.55 -11.28
N TYR A 46 -24.74 -0.54 -11.03
CA TYR A 46 -23.48 -0.73 -10.33
C TYR A 46 -23.69 -0.53 -8.83
N ASP A 47 -23.16 -1.45 -8.04
CA ASP A 47 -23.16 -1.34 -6.58
C ASP A 47 -22.17 -0.24 -6.14
N SER A 48 -22.50 0.42 -5.03
CA SER A 48 -21.98 1.73 -4.59
C SER A 48 -20.44 1.86 -4.52
N ASP A 49 -19.94 3.11 -4.47
CA ASP A 49 -18.52 3.52 -4.36
C ASP A 49 -17.80 3.04 -3.06
N ILE A 50 -18.39 2.12 -2.31
CA ILE A 50 -17.85 1.55 -1.08
C ILE A 50 -16.50 0.85 -1.33
N SER A 51 -16.35 0.14 -2.45
CA SER A 51 -15.07 -0.47 -2.85
C SER A 51 -13.99 0.58 -3.13
N THR A 52 -14.37 1.71 -3.74
CA THR A 52 -13.47 2.86 -3.94
C THR A 52 -13.03 3.44 -2.59
N GLY A 53 -13.95 3.59 -1.64
CA GLY A 53 -13.64 4.05 -0.29
C GLY A 53 -12.63 3.15 0.44
N TYR A 54 -12.80 1.83 0.36
CA TYR A 54 -11.84 0.89 0.93
C TYR A 54 -10.48 0.93 0.21
N GLY A 55 -10.45 1.06 -1.11
CA GLY A 55 -9.22 1.20 -1.89
C GLY A 55 -8.42 2.47 -1.53
N VAL A 56 -9.11 3.61 -1.43
CA VAL A 56 -8.51 4.88 -1.00
C VAL A 56 -8.08 4.81 0.47
N GLY A 57 -8.86 4.17 1.33
CA GLY A 57 -8.47 3.92 2.72
C GLY A 57 -7.17 3.11 2.80
N ALA A 58 -7.08 1.99 2.08
CA ALA A 58 -5.88 1.16 2.02
C ALA A 58 -4.65 1.95 1.55
N PHE A 59 -4.81 2.78 0.51
CA PHE A 59 -3.80 3.71 0.00
C PHE A 59 -3.28 4.65 1.11
N LEU A 60 -4.19 5.35 1.80
CA LEU A 60 -3.81 6.30 2.84
C LEU A 60 -3.10 5.63 4.03
N PHE A 61 -3.59 4.47 4.49
CA PHE A 61 -2.95 3.75 5.59
C PHE A 61 -1.55 3.25 5.22
N LEU A 62 -1.37 2.73 3.99
CA LEU A 62 -0.06 2.31 3.49
C LEU A 62 0.91 3.49 3.39
N MET A 63 0.45 4.64 2.88
CA MET A 63 1.24 5.86 2.81
C MET A 63 1.71 6.34 4.18
N VAL A 64 0.84 6.34 5.18
CA VAL A 64 1.19 6.72 6.56
C VAL A 64 2.21 5.74 7.14
N SER A 65 2.02 4.44 6.94
CA SER A 65 2.97 3.39 7.37
C SER A 65 4.38 3.62 6.78
N GLN A 66 4.45 3.83 5.46
CA GLN A 66 5.70 4.13 4.76
C GLN A 66 6.34 5.42 5.30
N ALA A 67 5.57 6.51 5.44
CA ALA A 67 6.06 7.79 5.92
C ALA A 67 6.64 7.70 7.35
N LEU A 68 6.01 6.94 8.25
CA LEU A 68 6.52 6.74 9.62
C LEU A 68 7.87 6.04 9.65
N VAL A 69 8.04 4.98 8.86
CA VAL A 69 9.33 4.27 8.81
C VAL A 69 10.41 5.17 8.19
N MET A 70 10.07 5.93 7.15
CA MET A 70 10.99 6.85 6.50
C MET A 70 11.40 8.03 7.40
N ALA A 71 10.45 8.60 8.15
CA ALA A 71 10.75 9.63 9.14
C ALA A 71 11.67 9.09 10.24
N ALA A 72 11.43 7.86 10.72
CA ALA A 72 12.26 7.25 11.76
C ALA A 72 13.66 6.85 11.28
N SER A 73 13.81 6.51 9.99
CA SER A 73 15.10 6.25 9.36
C SER A 73 15.79 7.52 8.82
N LYS A 74 15.10 8.66 8.89
CA LYS A 74 15.45 9.95 8.27
C LYS A 74 15.69 9.83 6.75
N CYS A 75 15.05 8.88 6.07
CA CYS A 75 15.26 8.59 4.65
C CYS A 75 16.72 8.35 4.26
N PHE A 76 17.58 7.88 5.18
CA PHE A 76 19.04 7.91 5.05
C PHE A 76 19.67 9.30 4.86
N CYS A 77 18.88 10.37 4.80
CA CYS A 77 19.32 11.76 4.69
C CYS A 77 19.52 12.34 6.10
N CYS A 78 20.56 13.16 6.31
CA CYS A 78 20.82 13.81 7.62
C CYS A 78 21.07 12.85 8.81
N GLY A 79 21.46 11.60 8.56
CA GLY A 79 21.89 10.64 9.58
C GLY A 79 23.42 10.54 9.66
N LYS A 80 23.96 10.16 10.83
CA LYS A 80 25.38 9.76 10.94
C LYS A 80 25.65 8.61 9.96
N GLY A 81 26.76 8.69 9.22
CA GLY A 81 27.14 7.69 8.22
C GLY A 81 27.08 6.28 8.81
N LEU A 82 26.42 5.37 8.11
CA LEU A 82 26.41 3.95 8.47
C LEU A 82 27.82 3.40 8.23
N ASN A 83 28.45 2.83 9.25
CA ASN A 83 29.77 2.21 9.12
C ASN A 83 29.76 1.14 8.01
N PRO A 84 30.88 0.96 7.28
CA PRO A 84 31.00 -0.08 6.27
C PRO A 84 30.88 -1.46 6.93
N SER A 85 29.69 -2.05 6.84
CA SER A 85 29.40 -3.42 7.25
C SER A 85 28.45 -4.04 6.22
N GLY A 86 28.45 -5.37 6.08
CA GLY A 86 27.49 -6.07 5.19
C GLY A 86 26.03 -5.72 5.48
N SER A 87 25.72 -5.30 6.72
CA SER A 87 24.41 -4.81 7.14
C SER A 87 23.99 -3.51 6.45
N ARG A 88 24.93 -2.68 5.99
CA ARG A 88 24.64 -1.44 5.24
C ARG A 88 24.15 -1.74 3.83
N ALA A 89 24.84 -2.64 3.11
CA ALA A 89 24.42 -3.05 1.78
C ALA A 89 23.02 -3.67 1.80
N TRP A 90 22.76 -4.54 2.78
CA TRP A 90 21.44 -5.14 2.97
C TRP A 90 20.35 -4.11 3.31
N ALA A 91 20.64 -3.13 4.18
CA ALA A 91 19.69 -2.07 4.50
C ALA A 91 19.34 -1.20 3.28
N VAL A 92 20.30 -0.93 2.39
CA VAL A 92 20.07 -0.18 1.14
C VAL A 92 19.25 -1.00 0.15
N ILE A 93 19.56 -2.29 -0.01
CA ILE A 93 18.78 -3.19 -0.89
C ILE A 93 17.33 -3.27 -0.40
N LEU A 94 17.12 -3.53 0.89
CA LEU A 94 15.78 -3.61 1.49
C LEU A 94 15.02 -2.29 1.36
N PHE A 95 15.71 -1.15 1.45
CA PHE A 95 15.10 0.16 1.21
C PHE A 95 14.61 0.31 -0.23
N ILE A 96 15.43 -0.03 -1.22
CA ILE A 96 15.02 0.04 -2.63
C ILE A 96 13.83 -0.90 -2.87
N VAL A 97 13.89 -2.12 -2.34
CA VAL A 97 12.82 -3.12 -2.50
C VAL A 97 11.52 -2.66 -1.81
N CYS A 98 11.57 -2.06 -0.61
CA CYS A 98 10.35 -1.57 0.04
C CYS A 98 9.73 -0.40 -0.75
N TRP A 99 10.54 0.52 -1.28
CA TRP A 99 10.04 1.59 -2.14
C TRP A 99 9.39 1.06 -3.41
N LEU A 100 9.98 0.05 -4.05
CA LEU A 100 9.39 -0.58 -5.22
C LEU A 100 8.03 -1.23 -4.91
N PHE A 101 7.93 -2.02 -3.84
CA PHE A 101 6.67 -2.66 -3.45
C PHE A 101 5.61 -1.63 -3.04
N PHE A 102 6.01 -0.58 -2.31
CA PHE A 102 5.14 0.53 -1.97
C PHE A 102 4.56 1.20 -3.22
N LEU A 103 5.39 1.60 -4.17
CA LEU A 103 4.93 2.27 -5.39
C LEU A 103 3.99 1.40 -6.22
N ILE A 104 4.30 0.11 -6.36
CA ILE A 104 3.44 -0.82 -7.08
C ILE A 104 2.08 -0.96 -6.39
N ALA A 105 2.08 -1.12 -5.05
CA ALA A 105 0.84 -1.20 -4.28
C ALA A 105 -0.02 0.06 -4.46
N GLU A 106 0.57 1.25 -4.34
CA GLU A 106 -0.15 2.52 -4.48
C GLU A 106 -0.74 2.70 -5.88
N ILE A 107 0.03 2.37 -6.93
CA ILE A 107 -0.47 2.42 -8.31
C ILE A 107 -1.63 1.45 -8.49
N CYS A 108 -1.55 0.22 -7.96
CA CYS A 108 -2.64 -0.75 -8.03
C CYS A 108 -3.90 -0.25 -7.31
N LEU A 109 -3.76 0.31 -6.09
CA LEU A 109 -4.89 0.81 -5.30
C LEU A 109 -5.53 2.06 -5.93
N LEU A 110 -4.73 3.00 -6.41
CA LEU A 110 -5.22 4.18 -7.12
C LEU A 110 -5.89 3.79 -8.44
N ALA A 111 -5.25 2.97 -9.26
CA ALA A 111 -5.82 2.52 -10.52
C ALA A 111 -7.12 1.73 -10.31
N GLY A 112 -7.16 0.87 -9.29
CA GLY A 112 -8.37 0.14 -8.89
C GLY A 112 -9.49 1.09 -8.47
N SER A 113 -9.19 2.05 -7.59
CA SER A 113 -10.16 3.01 -7.07
C SER A 113 -10.70 3.95 -8.14
N VAL A 114 -9.80 4.51 -8.97
CA VAL A 114 -10.13 5.43 -10.05
C VAL A 114 -11.00 4.74 -11.10
N ARG A 115 -10.61 3.55 -11.58
CA ARG A 115 -11.43 2.80 -12.53
C ARG A 115 -12.79 2.46 -11.93
N ASN A 116 -12.84 2.05 -10.67
CA ASN A 116 -14.10 1.72 -10.01
C ASN A 116 -15.05 2.93 -9.92
N ALA A 117 -14.53 4.13 -9.62
CA ALA A 117 -15.32 5.37 -9.56
C ALA A 117 -15.77 5.90 -10.93
N TYR A 118 -14.95 5.74 -11.97
CA TYR A 118 -15.33 6.18 -13.33
C TYR A 118 -16.49 5.34 -13.89
N HIS A 119 -16.51 4.03 -13.63
CA HIS A 119 -17.58 3.15 -14.12
C HIS A 119 -18.93 3.38 -13.41
N THR A 120 -18.93 3.77 -12.13
CA THR A 120 -20.16 4.11 -11.39
C THR A 120 -20.71 5.49 -11.75
N LYS A 121 -19.86 6.53 -11.83
CA LYS A 121 -20.32 7.92 -11.89
C LYS A 121 -20.68 8.44 -13.28
N TYR A 122 -19.99 8.00 -14.34
CA TYR A 122 -20.17 8.58 -15.68
C TYR A 122 -21.16 7.80 -16.56
N ARG A 123 -21.36 6.51 -16.29
CA ARG A 123 -22.28 5.69 -17.09
C ARG A 123 -23.76 5.93 -16.77
N THR A 124 -24.08 6.38 -15.56
CA THR A 124 -25.43 6.82 -15.18
C THR A 124 -25.86 8.11 -15.90
N ILE A 125 -24.92 8.85 -16.52
CA ILE A 125 -25.17 10.18 -17.09
C ILE A 125 -25.19 10.17 -18.64
N PHE A 126 -24.47 9.27 -19.33
CA PHE A 126 -24.16 9.44 -20.76
C PHE A 126 -24.17 8.16 -21.63
N SER A 127 -25.19 7.28 -21.61
CA SER A 127 -25.18 6.16 -22.57
C SER A 127 -26.54 5.63 -23.00
N GLU A 128 -26.95 6.02 -24.22
CA GLU A 128 -28.04 5.40 -25.00
C GLU A 128 -27.62 4.09 -25.70
N GLN A 129 -26.32 3.72 -25.74
CA GLN A 129 -25.86 2.43 -26.28
C GLN A 129 -24.64 1.88 -25.49
N PRO A 130 -24.87 0.99 -24.51
CA PRO A 130 -23.80 0.45 -23.69
C PRO A 130 -23.10 -0.79 -24.33
N PRO A 131 -21.74 -0.81 -24.48
CA PRO A 131 -21.01 -2.08 -24.63
C PRO A 131 -21.13 -2.90 -23.34
N SER A 132 -20.79 -4.20 -23.37
CA SER A 132 -20.94 -5.16 -22.25
C SER A 132 -20.51 -4.57 -20.90
N CYS A 133 -21.26 -4.83 -19.80
CA CYS A 133 -20.99 -4.22 -18.49
C CYS A 133 -19.53 -4.52 -18.05
N GLU A 134 -18.61 -3.57 -18.27
CA GLU A 134 -17.22 -3.70 -17.87
C GLU A 134 -17.13 -3.58 -16.35
N THR A 135 -16.78 -4.69 -15.72
CA THR A 135 -16.31 -4.69 -14.34
C THR A 135 -14.81 -4.40 -14.37
N VAL A 136 -14.27 -3.78 -13.31
CA VAL A 136 -12.81 -3.68 -13.13
C VAL A 136 -12.20 -5.08 -13.37
N ARG A 137 -10.97 -5.20 -13.87
CA ARG A 137 -10.36 -6.53 -14.13
C ARG A 137 -10.05 -7.23 -12.81
N LYS A 138 -10.45 -8.50 -12.64
CA LYS A 138 -10.17 -9.31 -11.41
C LYS A 138 -8.70 -9.22 -11.05
N GLY A 139 -8.40 -8.91 -9.79
CA GLY A 139 -7.05 -8.95 -9.24
C GLY A 139 -6.29 -7.63 -9.16
N VAL A 140 -6.85 -6.46 -9.49
CA VAL A 140 -6.12 -5.18 -9.30
C VAL A 140 -6.00 -4.81 -7.82
N PHE A 141 -7.08 -4.89 -7.04
CA PHE A 141 -6.98 -4.69 -5.59
C PHE A 141 -6.31 -5.89 -4.91
N GLY A 142 -6.51 -7.11 -5.46
CA GLY A 142 -5.79 -8.30 -5.04
C GLY A 142 -4.26 -8.19 -5.19
N ALA A 143 -3.78 -7.67 -6.32
CA ALA A 143 -2.35 -7.37 -6.52
C ALA A 143 -1.88 -6.30 -5.54
N GLY A 144 -2.66 -5.23 -5.34
CA GLY A 144 -2.38 -4.21 -4.32
C GLY A 144 -2.23 -4.82 -2.93
N ALA A 145 -3.13 -5.71 -2.51
CA ALA A 145 -3.08 -6.41 -1.23
C ALA A 145 -1.82 -7.30 -1.11
N ALA A 146 -1.43 -8.01 -2.18
CA ALA A 146 -0.22 -8.82 -2.19
C ALA A 146 1.04 -7.95 -2.00
N PHE A 147 1.15 -6.83 -2.71
CA PHE A 147 2.27 -5.90 -2.56
C PHE A 147 2.26 -5.17 -1.22
N ILE A 148 1.09 -4.86 -0.63
CA ILE A 148 1.00 -4.37 0.76
C ILE A 148 1.61 -5.39 1.72
N PHE A 149 1.24 -6.67 1.60
CA PHE A 149 1.76 -7.71 2.47
C PHE A 149 3.28 -7.89 2.34
N LEU A 150 3.79 -7.93 1.09
CA LEU A 150 5.22 -8.00 0.84
C LEU A 150 5.96 -6.76 1.36
N ASN A 151 5.41 -5.56 1.12
CA ASN A 151 5.98 -4.32 1.63
C ASN A 151 6.02 -4.34 3.16
N ALA A 152 4.95 -4.77 3.83
CA ALA A 152 4.87 -4.86 5.28
C ALA A 152 5.97 -5.74 5.87
N ILE A 153 6.35 -6.83 5.20
CA ILE A 153 7.45 -7.71 5.63
C ILE A 153 8.80 -7.02 5.41
N VAL A 154 9.05 -6.55 4.18
CA VAL A 154 10.34 -5.94 3.81
C VAL A 154 10.62 -4.68 4.64
N ASN A 155 9.59 -3.85 4.88
CA ASN A 155 9.70 -2.61 5.65
C ASN A 155 10.12 -2.86 7.11
N LYS A 156 9.67 -3.97 7.71
CA LYS A 156 10.07 -4.38 9.06
C LYS A 156 11.51 -4.87 9.11
N PHE A 157 11.89 -5.74 8.17
CA PHE A 157 13.29 -6.16 8.04
C PHE A 157 14.22 -4.97 7.79
N TYR A 158 13.81 -4.06 6.91
CA TYR A 158 14.51 -2.82 6.64
C TYR A 158 14.77 -2.04 7.94
N TYR A 159 13.73 -1.77 8.73
CA TYR A 159 13.87 -1.00 9.96
C TYR A 159 14.76 -1.71 11.00
N ILE A 160 14.66 -3.04 11.13
CA ILE A 160 15.51 -3.83 12.02
C ILE A 160 16.97 -3.74 11.57
N CYS A 161 17.27 -3.98 10.29
CA CYS A 161 18.63 -3.91 9.75
C CYS A 161 19.22 -2.50 9.84
N TYR A 162 18.42 -1.46 9.55
CA TYR A 162 18.80 -0.06 9.73
C TYR A 162 19.15 0.26 11.19
N SER A 163 18.28 -0.12 12.13
CA SER A 163 18.49 0.15 13.56
C SER A 163 19.73 -0.58 14.11
N SER A 164 19.97 -1.81 13.65
CA SER A 164 21.14 -2.62 14.04
C SER A 164 22.44 -2.00 13.52
N ALA A 165 22.43 -1.51 12.27
CA ALA A 165 23.58 -0.84 11.68
C ALA A 165 23.88 0.51 12.36
N ARG A 166 22.84 1.21 12.86
CA ARG A 166 22.97 2.44 13.65
C ARG A 166 23.47 2.21 15.07
N ASP A 167 23.09 1.11 15.72
CA ASP A 167 23.58 0.79 17.06
C ASP A 167 25.07 0.42 17.05
N LYS A 168 25.49 -0.35 16.05
CA LYS A 168 26.91 -0.70 15.86
C LYS A 168 27.78 0.54 15.61
N SER A 169 27.26 1.58 14.97
CA SER A 169 28.02 2.83 14.78
C SER A 169 28.17 3.63 16.07
N PHE A 170 27.19 3.60 16.97
CA PHE A 170 27.33 4.21 18.30
C PHE A 170 28.39 3.50 19.15
N GLN A 171 28.44 2.17 19.10
CA GLN A 171 29.40 1.38 19.88
C GLN A 171 30.84 1.53 19.37
N ALA A 172 31.06 1.65 18.05
CA ALA A 172 32.38 1.92 17.48
C ALA A 172 32.95 3.29 17.90
N TYR A 173 32.09 4.30 18.08
CA TYR A 173 32.52 5.64 18.53
C TYR A 173 32.79 5.73 20.04
N GLY A 174 32.28 4.78 20.84
CA GLY A 174 32.49 4.73 22.29
C GLY A 174 33.75 3.95 22.72
N GLY A 175 34.49 3.36 21.77
CA GLY A 175 35.64 2.49 22.04
C GLY A 175 37.02 3.14 21.99
N GLU A 176 37.15 4.40 21.55
CA GLU A 176 38.46 5.03 21.32
C GLU A 176 38.55 6.43 21.95
N THR A 177 38.35 6.53 23.26
CA THR A 177 38.92 7.61 24.09
C THR A 177 39.30 7.05 25.47
N GLY A 178 40.32 6.20 25.49
CA GLY A 178 41.08 5.85 26.69
C GLY A 178 42.53 6.27 26.46
N VAL A 179 43.02 7.15 27.34
CA VAL A 179 44.34 7.80 27.42
C VAL A 179 45.51 6.95 26.94
#